data_AF-A9UXL6-F1
#
_entry.id   AF-A9UXL6-F1
#
_cell.length_a   1.000
_cell.length_b   1.000
_cell.length_c   1.000
_cell.angle_alpha   90.00
_cell.angle_beta   90.00
_cell.angle_gamma   90.00
#
_symmetry.space_group_name_H-M   'P 1'
#
loop_
_entity.id
_entity.type
_entity.pdbx_description
1 polymer ?
#
loop_
_entity_poly.entity_id
_entity_poly.type
_entity_poly.pdbx_seq_one_letter_code
_entity_poly.pdbx_strand_id
1 'polypeptide(L)'
;MRASADGWVGAVVVGLLLGSLRVQAAEVQTCPAGQRCQYRDVGCGYGVKVQADHTYLDLIPPFCGKECFCRVETIQSEKIVFPTVPRSGNTWSRSILEIITGRASESIFSEGRNKSNPVARRASGFYARACGQTHLCKDVRANKMEDIAIIKTHHPWIRKNRFSVPGIGTMLLMTTRNPLDNYLALMRYSPNKSIGPRAFAMRWNNFFNFWLKENVHRNLPLQVIRFEDLVNRETRINAFWHFIQMSGLDRQLNIDRDRVVQSIDHDLVAVAENNHVGFKSLLEGWKNHKLADVEAALASAGDWLDQFGYTRLYQYWRTCLRDDVDEHGQTCSAGGHQKELEAVELDLFKWREHYTATPTRVHP
;
A
#
# COMPACT_ATOMS: atom_id res chain seq x y z
N MET A 1 36.66 69.06 -13.91
CA MET A 1 35.45 68.35 -14.41
C MET A 1 35.73 66.85 -14.37
N ARG A 2 35.29 66.16 -13.32
CA ARG A 2 35.25 64.68 -13.24
C ARG A 2 33.95 64.33 -12.53
N ALA A 3 33.01 63.75 -13.28
CA ALA A 3 31.78 63.10 -12.78
C ALA A 3 31.99 61.60 -13.05
N SER A 4 32.12 60.77 -12.02
CA SER A 4 31.05 60.03 -11.32
C SER A 4 30.19 59.18 -12.25
N ALA A 5 30.48 57.88 -12.29
CA ALA A 5 29.54 56.84 -12.68
C ALA A 5 29.79 55.64 -11.78
N ASP A 6 29.00 55.59 -10.70
CA ASP A 6 28.90 54.47 -9.78
C ASP A 6 28.21 53.29 -10.48
N GLY A 7 28.92 52.17 -10.60
CA GLY A 7 28.39 50.90 -11.09
C GLY A 7 28.35 49.88 -9.96
N TRP A 8 27.25 49.88 -9.20
CA TRP A 8 26.96 48.87 -8.18
C TRP A 8 26.73 47.50 -8.82
N VAL A 9 27.62 46.54 -8.57
CA VAL A 9 27.37 45.12 -8.80
C VAL A 9 26.66 44.57 -7.56
N GLY A 10 25.33 44.59 -7.59
CA GLY A 10 24.51 43.94 -6.56
C GLY A 10 24.58 42.43 -6.69
N ALA A 11 25.25 41.77 -5.74
CA ALA A 11 25.13 40.33 -5.54
C ALA A 11 23.70 40.02 -5.09
N VAL A 12 22.90 39.41 -5.98
CA VAL A 12 21.60 38.84 -5.60
C VAL A 12 21.88 37.55 -4.83
N VAL A 13 21.97 37.67 -3.51
CA VAL A 13 21.88 36.53 -2.60
C VAL A 13 20.42 36.08 -2.60
N VAL A 14 20.10 35.05 -3.40
CA VAL A 14 18.84 34.33 -3.27
C VAL A 14 18.92 33.52 -1.97
N GLY A 15 18.53 34.15 -0.87
CA GLY A 15 18.26 33.48 0.39
C GLY A 15 17.06 32.57 0.21
N LEU A 16 17.32 31.30 -0.11
CA LEU A 16 16.35 30.21 0.03
C LEU A 16 16.07 30.05 1.53
N LEU A 17 15.10 30.82 2.01
CA LEU A 17 14.43 30.58 3.28
C LEU A 17 13.73 29.22 3.17
N LEU A 18 14.46 28.16 3.52
CA LEU A 18 13.90 26.89 3.94
C LEU A 18 13.19 27.13 5.27
N GLY A 19 12.03 27.80 5.19
CA GLY A 19 11.09 27.86 6.29
C GLY A 19 10.71 26.43 6.62
N SER A 20 11.22 25.91 7.73
CA SER A 20 10.73 24.68 8.30
C SER A 20 9.26 24.91 8.65
N LEU A 21 8.35 24.51 7.76
CA LEU A 21 6.94 24.33 8.06
C LEU A 21 6.87 23.22 9.13
N ARG A 22 7.05 23.62 10.39
CA ARG A 22 6.54 22.86 11.52
C ARG A 22 5.03 22.89 11.38
N VAL A 23 4.51 21.93 10.63
CA VAL A 23 3.10 21.55 10.74
C VAL A 23 2.97 21.07 12.17
N GLN A 24 2.45 21.94 13.06
CA GLN A 24 1.91 21.47 14.32
C GLN A 24 0.87 20.42 13.92
N ALA A 25 1.11 19.17 14.30
CA ALA A 25 0.15 18.10 14.11
C ALA A 25 -1.12 18.54 14.82
N ALA A 26 -2.10 19.04 14.07
CA ALA A 26 -3.43 19.26 14.60
C ALA A 26 -3.90 17.89 15.10
N GLU A 27 -4.32 17.81 16.36
CA GLU A 27 -4.95 16.60 16.88
C GLU A 27 -6.08 16.23 15.91
N VAL A 28 -5.93 15.07 15.28
CA VAL A 28 -6.97 14.51 14.43
C VAL A 28 -8.15 14.23 15.36
N GLN A 29 -9.22 15.02 15.26
CA GLN A 29 -10.48 14.69 15.93
C GLN A 29 -10.99 13.39 15.31
N THR A 30 -10.83 12.29 16.04
CA THR A 30 -11.44 11.01 15.73
C THR A 30 -12.77 10.91 16.46
N CYS A 31 -13.79 10.37 15.79
CA CYS A 31 -15.03 10.08 16.47
C CYS A 31 -14.88 8.81 17.32
N PRO A 32 -15.61 8.71 18.45
CA PRO A 32 -15.71 7.47 19.22
C PRO A 32 -16.13 6.29 18.34
N ALA A 33 -15.76 5.07 18.74
CA ALA A 33 -16.20 3.85 18.06
C ALA A 33 -17.74 3.83 17.94
N GLY A 34 -18.26 3.51 16.75
CA GLY A 34 -19.70 3.54 16.48
C GLY A 34 -20.26 4.93 16.11
N GLN A 35 -19.40 5.92 15.85
CA GLN A 35 -19.81 7.24 15.39
C GLN A 35 -19.07 7.59 14.09
N ARG A 36 -19.68 8.46 13.27
CA ARG A 36 -19.10 9.00 12.03
C ARG A 36 -18.96 10.50 12.12
N CYS A 37 -17.89 11.04 11.53
CA CYS A 37 -17.78 12.48 11.40
C CYS A 37 -18.69 12.97 10.27
N GLN A 38 -19.57 13.92 10.59
CA GLN A 38 -20.23 14.74 9.58
C GLN A 38 -19.59 16.12 9.56
N TYR A 39 -19.22 16.58 8.37
CA TYR A 39 -18.61 17.89 8.17
C TYR A 39 -19.68 18.95 7.89
N ARG A 40 -19.54 20.14 8.48
CA ARG A 40 -20.24 21.34 8.01
C ARG A 40 -19.33 22.04 6.99
N ASP A 41 -19.91 22.63 5.95
CA ASP A 41 -19.20 23.25 4.82
C ASP A 41 -18.06 24.19 5.27
N VAL A 42 -16.81 23.70 5.26
CA VAL A 42 -15.61 24.53 5.44
C VAL A 42 -14.57 24.09 4.42
N GLY A 43 -14.01 25.05 3.69
CA GLY A 43 -12.96 24.78 2.71
C GLY A 43 -11.78 24.04 3.36
N CYS A 44 -11.56 22.80 2.96
CA CYS A 44 -10.33 22.09 3.30
C CYS A 44 -9.17 22.72 2.51
N GLY A 45 -8.02 22.93 3.17
CA GLY A 45 -6.81 23.37 2.48
C GLY A 45 -6.57 22.53 1.22
N TYR A 46 -6.04 23.16 0.16
CA TYR A 46 -5.84 22.62 -1.20
C TYR A 46 -7.03 22.69 -2.19
N GLY A 47 -8.02 23.55 -1.95
CA GLY A 47 -9.05 23.86 -2.96
C GLY A 47 -10.07 22.74 -3.18
N VAL A 48 -10.14 21.78 -2.25
CA VAL A 48 -11.16 20.73 -2.26
C VAL A 48 -12.42 21.28 -1.59
N LYS A 49 -13.44 21.60 -2.38
CA LYS A 49 -14.79 21.83 -1.87
C LYS A 49 -15.44 20.47 -1.58
N VAL A 50 -15.56 20.11 -0.30
CA VAL A 50 -16.35 18.95 0.13
C VAL A 50 -17.77 19.44 0.32
N GLN A 51 -18.71 19.07 -0.54
CA GLN A 51 -20.13 19.39 -0.33
C GLN A 51 -20.62 18.63 0.92
N ALA A 52 -21.05 19.40 1.92
CA ALA A 52 -21.36 18.96 3.28
C ALA A 52 -22.64 18.12 3.41
N ASP A 53 -23.46 18.03 2.37
CA ASP A 53 -24.80 17.47 2.44
C ASP A 53 -24.85 15.94 2.30
N HIS A 54 -23.85 15.28 1.68
CA HIS A 54 -24.00 13.85 1.33
C HIS A 54 -22.76 12.94 1.46
N THR A 55 -21.62 13.42 1.96
CA THR A 55 -20.39 12.60 2.00
C THR A 55 -19.97 12.28 3.43
N TYR A 56 -20.28 11.06 3.90
CA TYR A 56 -19.75 10.54 5.16
C TYR A 56 -18.25 10.30 5.01
N LEU A 57 -17.46 10.98 5.83
CA LEU A 57 -16.03 10.74 5.93
C LEU A 57 -15.77 10.07 7.28
N ASP A 58 -15.30 8.84 7.25
CA ASP A 58 -14.92 8.13 8.47
C ASP A 58 -13.67 8.76 9.12
N LEU A 59 -12.90 9.57 8.38
CA LEU A 59 -11.75 10.34 8.83
C LEU A 59 -11.68 11.71 8.14
N ILE A 60 -11.38 12.72 8.92
CA ILE A 60 -11.17 14.09 8.44
C ILE A 60 -9.70 14.27 8.10
N PRO A 61 -9.36 14.76 6.90
CA PRO A 61 -8.00 15.16 6.61
C PRO A 61 -7.51 16.17 7.66
N PRO A 62 -6.32 16.00 8.27
CA PRO A 62 -5.82 16.87 9.35
C PRO A 62 -5.71 18.37 8.99
N PHE A 63 -5.96 18.72 7.73
CA PHE A 63 -5.87 20.06 7.14
C PHE A 63 -7.25 20.70 6.88
N CYS A 64 -8.36 20.03 7.22
CA CYS A 64 -9.69 20.62 7.13
C CYS A 64 -9.96 21.49 8.36
N GLY A 65 -10.35 22.75 8.14
CA GLY A 65 -10.68 23.71 9.19
C GLY A 65 -11.71 23.14 10.16
N LYS A 66 -11.40 23.24 11.44
CA LYS A 66 -12.05 22.60 12.59
C LYS A 66 -13.55 22.90 12.63
N GLU A 67 -14.39 21.90 12.36
CA GLU A 67 -15.74 21.71 12.93
C GLU A 67 -16.28 20.35 12.44
N CYS A 68 -15.73 19.26 13.00
CA CYS A 68 -16.38 17.96 12.95
C CYS A 68 -17.46 17.92 14.02
N PHE A 69 -18.64 17.40 13.71
CA PHE A 69 -19.52 16.87 14.74
C PHE A 69 -19.70 15.37 14.50
N CYS A 70 -19.43 14.59 15.54
CA CYS A 70 -19.62 13.15 15.51
C CYS A 70 -21.11 12.86 15.62
N ARG A 71 -21.66 12.21 14.60
CA ARG A 71 -23.01 11.63 14.67
C ARG A 71 -22.89 10.17 15.05
N VAL A 72 -23.77 9.75 15.96
CA VAL A 72 -24.03 8.34 16.21
C VAL A 72 -24.75 7.79 14.97
N GLU A 73 -23.98 7.23 14.05
CA GLU A 73 -24.49 6.31 13.04
C GLU A 73 -23.91 4.94 13.36
N THR A 74 -24.78 3.94 13.45
CA THR A 74 -24.35 2.55 13.56
C THR A 74 -23.38 2.24 12.41
N ILE A 75 -22.17 1.79 12.76
CA ILE A 75 -21.22 1.23 11.79
C ILE A 75 -21.97 0.10 11.10
N GLN A 76 -22.33 0.32 9.83
CA GLN A 76 -23.23 -0.58 9.12
C GLN A 76 -22.59 -1.94 8.86
N SER A 77 -21.26 -1.97 8.68
CA SER A 77 -20.46 -3.17 8.43
C SER A 77 -19.03 -3.00 8.93
N GLU A 78 -18.45 -4.12 9.37
CA GLU A 78 -17.00 -4.23 9.57
C GLU A 78 -16.27 -4.08 8.23
N LYS A 79 -15.10 -3.45 8.26
CA LYS A 79 -14.35 -3.09 7.05
C LYS A 79 -12.94 -3.63 7.11
N ILE A 80 -12.57 -4.40 6.09
CA ILE A 80 -11.18 -4.78 5.83
C ILE A 80 -10.65 -3.83 4.77
N VAL A 81 -9.77 -2.92 5.17
CA VAL A 81 -9.18 -1.96 4.25
C VAL A 81 -7.92 -2.57 3.65
N PHE A 82 -7.82 -2.46 2.33
CA PHE A 82 -6.76 -3.04 1.53
C PHE A 82 -5.89 -1.93 0.90
N PRO A 83 -5.07 -1.23 1.70
CA PRO A 83 -4.19 -0.18 1.20
C PRO A 83 -3.01 -0.80 0.46
N THR A 84 -2.76 -0.36 -0.77
CA THR A 84 -1.61 -0.83 -1.55
C THR A 84 -1.05 0.28 -2.42
N VAL A 85 0.27 0.24 -2.66
CA VAL A 85 0.82 0.94 -3.82
C VAL A 85 0.28 0.27 -5.10
N PRO A 86 -0.05 1.01 -6.17
CA PRO A 86 -0.48 0.38 -7.41
C PRO A 86 0.55 -0.63 -7.91
N ARG A 87 0.08 -1.80 -8.35
CA ARG A 87 0.91 -2.92 -8.86
C ARG A 87 1.72 -3.71 -7.82
N SER A 88 1.39 -3.58 -6.54
CA SER A 88 1.99 -4.40 -5.47
C SER A 88 1.29 -5.73 -5.21
N GLY A 89 0.43 -6.23 -6.11
CA GLY A 89 -0.28 -7.52 -5.92
C GLY A 89 -1.69 -7.43 -5.37
N ASN A 90 -2.28 -6.24 -5.31
CA ASN A 90 -3.63 -6.04 -4.80
C ASN A 90 -4.69 -6.98 -5.39
N THR A 91 -4.69 -7.16 -6.72
CA THR A 91 -5.61 -8.09 -7.39
C THR A 91 -5.50 -9.51 -6.83
N TRP A 92 -4.27 -9.98 -6.57
CA TRP A 92 -4.01 -11.33 -6.10
C TRP A 92 -4.60 -11.54 -4.71
N SER A 93 -4.22 -10.67 -3.78
CA SER A 93 -4.69 -10.79 -2.40
C SER A 93 -6.19 -10.56 -2.25
N ARG A 94 -6.78 -9.67 -3.07
CA ARG A 94 -8.23 -9.53 -3.15
C ARG A 94 -8.89 -10.81 -3.61
N SER A 95 -8.42 -11.40 -4.71
CA SER A 95 -9.03 -12.63 -5.24
C SER A 95 -9.04 -13.76 -4.22
N ILE A 96 -7.92 -13.97 -3.54
CA ILE A 96 -7.82 -14.97 -2.46
C ILE A 96 -8.84 -14.68 -1.35
N LEU A 97 -8.92 -13.44 -0.86
CA LEU A 97 -9.89 -13.08 0.18
C LEU A 97 -11.34 -13.21 -0.29
N GLU A 98 -11.65 -12.86 -1.54
CA GLU A 98 -13.01 -12.99 -2.07
C GLU A 98 -13.47 -14.45 -2.05
N ILE A 99 -12.60 -15.38 -2.46
CA ILE A 99 -12.90 -16.82 -2.47
C ILE A 99 -13.00 -17.35 -1.03
N ILE A 100 -12.06 -16.98 -0.15
CA ILE A 100 -12.06 -17.39 1.26
C ILE A 100 -13.36 -16.94 1.95
N THR A 101 -13.75 -15.68 1.78
CA THR A 101 -14.91 -15.10 2.48
C THR A 101 -16.24 -15.32 1.75
N GLY A 102 -16.21 -15.66 0.46
CA GLY A 102 -17.37 -15.65 -0.42
C GLY A 102 -18.00 -14.26 -0.56
N ARG A 103 -17.21 -13.19 -0.42
CA ARG A 103 -17.65 -11.79 -0.44
C ARG A 103 -16.89 -11.01 -1.50
N ALA A 104 -17.62 -10.29 -2.34
CA ALA A 104 -17.04 -9.45 -3.37
C ALA A 104 -16.29 -8.27 -2.74
N SER A 105 -15.09 -7.98 -3.22
CA SER A 105 -14.37 -6.78 -2.81
C SER A 105 -14.88 -5.55 -3.55
N GLU A 106 -14.72 -4.41 -2.87
CA GLU A 106 -15.15 -3.10 -3.30
C GLU A 106 -13.94 -2.18 -3.44
N SER A 107 -14.12 -1.00 -4.03
CA SER A 107 -13.04 -0.07 -4.32
C SER A 107 -13.51 1.36 -4.15
N ILE A 108 -12.65 2.22 -3.59
CA ILE A 108 -12.90 3.67 -3.56
C ILE A 108 -12.82 4.33 -4.95
N PHE A 109 -12.35 3.57 -5.95
CA PHE A 109 -12.26 4.02 -7.33
C PHE A 109 -13.23 3.22 -8.20
N SER A 110 -13.85 3.86 -9.19
CA SER A 110 -14.56 3.17 -10.26
C SER A 110 -13.62 2.23 -11.02
N GLU A 111 -13.85 0.92 -10.97
CA GLU A 111 -13.01 -0.10 -11.62
C GLU A 111 -13.69 -0.73 -12.85
N GLY A 112 -13.19 -0.46 -14.06
CA GLY A 112 -13.67 -1.08 -15.31
C GLY A 112 -13.59 -0.15 -16.53
N ARG A 113 -13.67 -0.72 -17.74
CA ARG A 113 -13.70 0.04 -19.01
C ARG A 113 -15.04 0.76 -19.21
N ASN A 114 -16.14 0.17 -18.74
CA ASN A 114 -17.46 0.81 -18.72
C ASN A 114 -17.63 1.66 -17.46
N LYS A 115 -17.17 2.91 -17.52
CA LYS A 115 -17.46 3.95 -16.51
C LYS A 115 -18.96 4.25 -16.37
N SER A 116 -19.79 3.73 -17.27
CA SER A 116 -21.23 3.95 -17.39
C SER A 116 -22.10 3.02 -16.52
N ASN A 117 -21.53 2.03 -15.82
CA ASN A 117 -22.30 1.21 -14.89
C ASN A 117 -21.66 1.09 -13.49
N PRO A 118 -21.31 2.21 -12.83
CA PRO A 118 -20.85 2.16 -11.46
C PRO A 118 -22.08 1.98 -10.58
N VAL A 119 -22.48 0.74 -10.32
CA VAL A 119 -23.42 0.52 -9.23
C VAL A 119 -22.63 0.74 -7.93
N ALA A 120 -22.46 2.01 -7.55
CA ALA A 120 -22.15 2.38 -6.18
C ALA A 120 -23.30 1.81 -5.34
N ARG A 121 -23.07 0.66 -4.69
CA ARG A 121 -24.11 -0.01 -3.92
C ARG A 121 -24.15 0.57 -2.52
N ARG A 122 -25.38 0.68 -2.01
CA ARG A 122 -25.73 1.23 -0.68
C ARG A 122 -25.09 0.50 0.51
N ALA A 123 -24.45 -0.66 0.32
CA ALA A 123 -23.92 -1.48 1.41
C ALA A 123 -22.76 -0.83 2.17
N SER A 124 -21.79 -0.26 1.44
CA SER A 124 -20.58 0.34 2.03
C SER A 124 -20.32 1.78 1.55
N GLY A 125 -21.03 2.23 0.50
CA GLY A 125 -20.79 3.50 -0.18
C GLY A 125 -19.67 3.46 -1.23
N PHE A 126 -19.08 2.30 -1.53
CA PHE A 126 -17.97 2.14 -2.49
C PHE A 126 -18.39 1.49 -3.81
N TYR A 127 -17.48 1.51 -4.80
CA TYR A 127 -17.70 0.88 -6.10
C TYR A 127 -17.49 -0.62 -6.01
N ALA A 128 -18.49 -1.40 -6.41
CA ALA A 128 -18.46 -2.87 -6.32
C ALA A 128 -18.85 -3.53 -7.65
N ARG A 129 -18.38 -4.77 -7.84
CA ARG A 129 -18.84 -5.68 -8.89
C ARG A 129 -19.72 -6.77 -8.27
N ALA A 130 -20.68 -7.30 -9.04
CA ALA A 130 -21.65 -8.28 -8.53
C ALA A 130 -21.01 -9.53 -7.90
N CYS A 131 -19.90 -9.99 -8.47
CA CYS A 131 -19.07 -11.08 -7.93
C CYS A 131 -17.59 -10.71 -7.86
N GLY A 132 -17.33 -9.45 -7.49
CA GLY A 132 -15.99 -8.99 -7.15
C GLY A 132 -14.99 -8.94 -8.30
N GLN A 133 -13.72 -9.04 -7.93
CA GLN A 133 -12.54 -9.02 -8.79
C GLN A 133 -12.26 -10.40 -9.42
N THR A 134 -12.66 -11.47 -8.75
CA THR A 134 -12.53 -12.87 -9.22
C THR A 134 -13.45 -13.20 -10.38
N HIS A 135 -14.60 -12.53 -10.47
CA HIS A 135 -15.68 -12.85 -11.41
C HIS A 135 -16.32 -14.24 -11.21
N LEU A 136 -16.07 -14.89 -10.07
CA LEU A 136 -16.60 -16.22 -9.73
C LEU A 136 -17.96 -16.10 -9.07
N CYS A 137 -18.99 -15.79 -9.86
CA CYS A 137 -20.35 -15.51 -9.36
C CYS A 137 -21.06 -16.68 -8.65
N LYS A 138 -20.52 -17.90 -8.71
CA LYS A 138 -21.01 -19.06 -7.93
C LYS A 138 -20.49 -19.04 -6.49
N ASP A 139 -19.27 -18.56 -6.28
CA ASP A 139 -18.55 -18.65 -5.01
C ASP A 139 -18.51 -17.29 -4.29
N VAL A 140 -18.58 -16.21 -5.05
CA VAL A 140 -18.45 -14.83 -4.59
C VAL A 140 -19.72 -14.05 -4.88
N ARG A 141 -20.33 -13.49 -3.84
CA ARG A 141 -21.51 -12.63 -3.96
C ARG A 141 -21.23 -11.19 -3.51
N ALA A 142 -22.00 -10.25 -4.04
CA ALA A 142 -22.01 -8.87 -3.57
C ALA A 142 -22.32 -8.79 -2.07
N ASN A 143 -21.73 -7.79 -1.41
CA ASN A 143 -21.96 -7.51 0.01
C ASN A 143 -23.36 -6.96 0.24
N LYS A 144 -23.99 -7.41 1.33
CA LYS A 144 -25.15 -6.80 1.97
C LYS A 144 -24.67 -5.75 2.98
N MET A 145 -25.60 -4.99 3.58
CA MET A 145 -25.23 -3.92 4.52
C MET A 145 -24.51 -4.47 5.75
N GLU A 146 -24.94 -5.63 6.22
CA GLU A 146 -24.43 -6.34 7.39
C GLU A 146 -23.18 -7.21 7.12
N ASP A 147 -22.80 -7.39 5.85
CA ASP A 147 -21.61 -8.16 5.51
C ASP A 147 -20.34 -7.35 5.75
N ILE A 148 -19.25 -8.05 6.04
CA ILE A 148 -17.91 -7.47 6.09
C ILE A 148 -17.53 -6.96 4.69
N ALA A 149 -17.14 -5.70 4.61
CA ALA A 149 -16.74 -5.07 3.35
C ALA A 149 -15.21 -5.14 3.17
N ILE A 150 -14.75 -5.74 2.07
CA ILE A 150 -13.33 -5.74 1.67
C ILE A 150 -13.11 -4.54 0.75
N ILE A 151 -12.39 -3.51 1.20
CA ILE A 151 -12.31 -2.23 0.50
C ILE A 151 -10.88 -1.95 0.01
N LYS A 152 -10.70 -1.94 -1.31
CA LYS A 152 -9.46 -1.54 -1.95
C LYS A 152 -9.23 -0.03 -1.89
N THR A 153 -7.98 0.34 -1.59
CA THR A 153 -7.49 1.71 -1.81
C THR A 153 -6.04 1.77 -2.27
N HIS A 154 -5.73 2.83 -3.01
CA HIS A 154 -4.40 3.28 -3.40
C HIS A 154 -4.15 4.71 -2.90
N HIS A 155 -4.97 5.23 -1.99
CA HIS A 155 -4.73 6.52 -1.36
C HIS A 155 -3.49 6.42 -0.45
N PRO A 156 -2.62 7.45 -0.34
CA PRO A 156 -2.65 8.73 -1.05
C PRO A 156 -1.95 8.69 -2.42
N TRP A 157 -1.51 7.52 -2.89
CA TRP A 157 -0.86 7.38 -4.19
C TRP A 157 -1.75 7.90 -5.30
N ILE A 158 -3.01 7.46 -5.39
CA ILE A 158 -3.96 8.03 -6.35
C ILE A 158 -4.79 9.10 -5.63
N ARG A 159 -4.43 10.36 -5.85
CA ARG A 159 -5.20 11.52 -5.38
C ARG A 159 -6.38 11.74 -6.32
N LYS A 160 -7.58 11.31 -5.91
CA LYS A 160 -8.83 11.78 -6.53
C LYS A 160 -9.56 12.66 -5.52
N ASN A 161 -10.16 13.74 -6.02
CA ASN A 161 -10.77 14.83 -5.25
C ASN A 161 -12.02 14.44 -4.46
N ARG A 162 -12.38 13.15 -4.45
CA ARG A 162 -13.49 12.61 -3.69
C ARG A 162 -13.02 11.27 -3.13
N PHE A 163 -13.50 10.98 -1.92
CA PHE A 163 -13.33 9.77 -1.12
C PHE A 163 -12.42 9.92 0.10
N SER A 164 -13.10 9.89 1.23
CA SER A 164 -12.68 9.45 2.54
C SER A 164 -11.59 8.40 2.46
N VAL A 165 -10.59 8.54 3.34
CA VAL A 165 -9.86 7.38 3.81
C VAL A 165 -10.92 6.34 4.18
N PRO A 166 -10.94 5.16 3.54
CA PRO A 166 -12.05 4.23 3.66
C PRO A 166 -12.17 3.80 5.11
N GLY A 167 -13.11 4.36 5.88
CA GLY A 167 -13.27 3.92 7.26
C GLY A 167 -12.15 4.31 8.21
N ILE A 168 -12.52 4.43 9.47
CA ILE A 168 -11.87 3.57 10.45
C ILE A 168 -12.27 2.15 10.02
N GLY A 169 -11.36 1.47 9.31
CA GLY A 169 -11.51 0.04 9.06
C GLY A 169 -11.57 -0.72 10.38
N THR A 170 -12.12 -1.94 10.41
CA THR A 170 -11.91 -2.85 11.53
C THR A 170 -10.49 -3.43 11.47
N MET A 171 -9.91 -3.51 10.26
CA MET A 171 -8.59 -4.09 10.02
C MET A 171 -7.93 -3.55 8.76
N LEU A 172 -6.59 -3.56 8.73
CA LEU A 172 -5.78 -3.31 7.55
C LEU A 172 -5.10 -4.61 7.06
N LEU A 173 -5.23 -4.89 5.77
CA LEU A 173 -4.39 -5.87 5.07
C LEU A 173 -3.62 -5.18 3.96
N MET A 174 -2.32 -5.02 4.15
CA MET A 174 -1.47 -4.25 3.28
C MET A 174 -0.56 -5.17 2.47
N THR A 175 -0.69 -5.16 1.14
CA THR A 175 0.33 -5.78 0.29
C THR A 175 1.40 -4.77 -0.09
N THR A 176 2.64 -5.10 0.21
CA THR A 176 3.82 -4.34 -0.22
C THR A 176 4.58 -5.10 -1.30
N ARG A 177 5.39 -4.41 -2.08
CA ARG A 177 6.30 -4.97 -3.08
C ARG A 177 7.54 -4.11 -3.07
N ASN A 178 8.71 -4.73 -3.26
CA ASN A 178 9.94 -3.96 -3.30
C ASN A 178 9.84 -2.82 -4.34
N PRO A 179 10.30 -1.60 -4.01
CA PRO A 179 9.92 -0.41 -4.75
C PRO A 179 10.38 -0.42 -6.21
N LEU A 180 11.55 -1.00 -6.54
CA LEU A 180 12.05 -1.03 -7.91
C LEU A 180 11.27 -2.03 -8.79
N ASP A 181 10.94 -3.22 -8.31
CA ASP A 181 10.10 -4.14 -9.09
C ASP A 181 8.66 -3.64 -9.19
N ASN A 182 8.19 -2.95 -8.14
CA ASN A 182 6.89 -2.29 -8.19
C ASN A 182 6.89 -1.17 -9.25
N TYR A 183 7.96 -0.40 -9.35
CA TYR A 183 8.16 0.61 -10.38
C TYR A 183 8.12 -0.02 -11.77
N LEU A 184 8.89 -1.07 -12.04
CA LEU A 184 8.87 -1.77 -13.33
C LEU A 184 7.48 -2.31 -13.68
N ALA A 185 6.76 -2.85 -12.68
CA ALA A 185 5.38 -3.31 -12.87
C ALA A 185 4.41 -2.16 -13.18
N LEU A 186 4.64 -0.96 -12.65
CA LEU A 186 3.87 0.24 -13.00
C LEU A 186 4.17 0.71 -14.42
N MET A 187 5.44 0.71 -14.82
CA MET A 187 5.86 1.13 -16.17
C MET A 187 5.28 0.21 -17.25
N ARG A 188 5.27 -1.11 -17.03
CA ARG A 188 4.60 -2.05 -17.95
C ARG A 188 3.09 -1.80 -18.06
N TYR A 189 2.44 -1.52 -16.93
CA TYR A 189 1.01 -1.26 -16.91
C TYR A 189 0.62 0.08 -17.54
N SER A 190 1.49 1.08 -17.46
CA SER A 190 1.22 2.44 -17.91
C SER A 190 2.49 3.08 -18.48
N PRO A 191 2.89 2.69 -19.71
CA PRO A 191 4.18 3.08 -20.30
C PRO A 191 4.30 4.59 -20.52
N ASN A 192 3.19 5.30 -20.61
CA ASN A 192 3.16 6.75 -20.82
C ASN A 192 3.36 7.56 -19.52
N LYS A 193 3.63 6.92 -18.38
CA LYS A 193 3.90 7.64 -17.13
C LYS A 193 5.37 8.07 -17.05
N SER A 194 5.59 9.35 -16.77
CA SER A 194 6.92 9.97 -16.67
C SER A 194 7.50 10.00 -15.24
N ILE A 195 7.22 8.99 -14.41
CA ILE A 195 7.83 8.94 -13.06
C ILE A 195 9.16 8.18 -13.14
N GLY A 196 10.26 8.80 -12.72
CA GLY A 196 11.54 8.10 -12.58
C GLY A 196 11.59 7.20 -11.33
N PRO A 197 12.49 6.22 -11.27
CA PRO A 197 12.61 5.28 -10.14
C PRO A 197 12.84 5.97 -8.79
N ARG A 198 13.69 7.00 -8.73
CA ARG A 198 13.88 7.82 -7.51
C ARG A 198 12.59 8.48 -7.03
N ALA A 199 11.87 9.15 -7.93
CA ALA A 199 10.60 9.81 -7.62
C ALA A 199 9.52 8.79 -7.22
N PHE A 200 9.55 7.59 -7.82
CA PHE A 200 8.71 6.48 -7.43
C PHE A 200 9.02 6.02 -5.99
N ALA A 201 10.29 5.78 -5.66
CA ALA A 201 10.72 5.35 -4.33
C ALA A 201 10.33 6.36 -3.23
N MET A 202 10.49 7.67 -3.50
CA MET A 202 10.01 8.71 -2.59
C MET A 202 8.48 8.65 -2.37
N ARG A 203 7.71 8.47 -3.45
CA ARG A 203 6.24 8.36 -3.34
C ARG A 203 5.80 7.08 -2.64
N TRP A 204 6.57 6.00 -2.82
CA TRP A 204 6.38 4.72 -2.14
C TRP A 204 6.62 4.90 -0.63
N ASN A 205 7.72 5.54 -0.24
CA ASN A 205 8.00 5.91 1.15
C ASN A 205 6.87 6.75 1.77
N ASN A 206 6.40 7.78 1.06
CA ASN A 206 5.30 8.63 1.54
C ASN A 206 3.98 7.89 1.70
N PHE A 207 3.71 6.86 0.87
CA PHE A 207 2.54 6.02 1.02
C PHE A 207 2.55 5.27 2.36
N PHE A 208 3.68 4.64 2.71
CA PHE A 208 3.77 3.91 3.97
C PHE A 208 3.85 4.84 5.18
N ASN A 209 4.51 6.01 5.07
CA ASN A 209 4.44 7.04 6.12
C ASN A 209 2.99 7.41 6.45
N PHE A 210 2.16 7.64 5.43
CA PHE A 210 0.75 7.96 5.62
C PHE A 210 0.00 6.84 6.38
N TRP A 211 0.13 5.58 5.93
CA TRP A 211 -0.64 4.49 6.52
C TRP A 211 -0.12 4.00 7.87
N LEU A 212 1.19 4.09 8.10
CA LEU A 212 1.85 3.41 9.22
C LEU A 212 2.42 4.38 10.26
N LYS A 213 2.86 5.59 9.88
CA LYS A 213 3.39 6.60 10.83
C LYS A 213 2.35 7.66 11.23
N GLU A 214 1.58 8.20 10.28
CA GLU A 214 0.77 9.42 10.43
C GLU A 214 -0.57 9.26 11.20
N ASN A 215 -0.63 8.36 12.20
CA ASN A 215 -1.70 8.31 13.22
C ASN A 215 -3.12 7.94 12.79
N VAL A 216 -3.44 7.85 11.50
CA VAL A 216 -4.83 7.64 11.04
C VAL A 216 -5.39 6.26 11.45
N HIS A 217 -4.53 5.27 11.73
CA HIS A 217 -4.92 3.87 11.98
C HIS A 217 -4.16 3.18 13.12
N ARG A 218 -3.52 3.90 14.04
CA ARG A 218 -2.57 3.31 15.02
C ARG A 218 -3.13 2.20 15.94
N ASN A 219 -4.45 2.07 16.03
CA ASN A 219 -5.09 1.03 16.84
C ASN A 219 -5.80 -0.05 16.01
N LEU A 220 -5.70 0.00 14.68
CA LEU A 220 -6.26 -1.04 13.84
C LEU A 220 -5.27 -2.20 13.77
N PRO A 221 -5.75 -3.46 13.92
CA PRO A 221 -4.93 -4.60 13.56
C PRO A 221 -4.48 -4.45 12.11
N LEU A 222 -3.20 -4.69 11.87
CA LEU A 222 -2.56 -4.59 10.58
C LEU A 222 -1.82 -5.88 10.31
N GLN A 223 -2.00 -6.41 9.10
CA GLN A 223 -1.08 -7.39 8.54
C GLN A 223 -0.46 -6.87 7.25
N VAL A 224 0.85 -7.00 7.15
CA VAL A 224 1.60 -6.69 5.94
C VAL A 224 1.98 -8.00 5.27
N ILE A 225 1.73 -8.10 3.96
CA ILE A 225 2.15 -9.23 3.12
C ILE A 225 3.04 -8.69 2.00
N ARG A 226 4.22 -9.27 1.82
CA ARG A 226 5.07 -8.94 0.67
C ARG A 226 4.57 -9.66 -0.57
N PHE A 227 4.60 -9.00 -1.71
CA PHE A 227 4.24 -9.59 -3.00
C PHE A 227 5.07 -10.83 -3.30
N GLU A 228 6.34 -10.81 -2.92
CA GLU A 228 7.30 -11.90 -3.10
C GLU A 228 6.91 -13.14 -2.29
N ASP A 229 6.29 -12.94 -1.12
CA ASP A 229 5.76 -14.03 -0.30
C ASP A 229 4.49 -14.64 -0.90
N LEU A 230 3.78 -13.89 -1.74
CA LEU A 230 2.61 -14.41 -2.46
C LEU A 230 2.99 -15.41 -3.57
N VAL A 231 4.26 -15.45 -3.99
CA VAL A 231 4.69 -16.38 -5.03
C VAL A 231 4.79 -17.81 -4.49
N ASN A 232 5.14 -17.98 -3.21
CA ASN A 232 5.26 -19.28 -2.57
C ASN A 232 3.91 -19.74 -1.99
N ARG A 233 3.45 -20.93 -2.38
CA ARG A 233 2.13 -21.47 -2.00
C ARG A 233 1.96 -21.57 -0.48
N GLU A 234 2.93 -22.15 0.21
CA GLU A 234 2.84 -22.36 1.66
C GLU A 234 2.87 -21.03 2.42
N THR A 235 3.73 -20.11 2.00
CA THR A 235 3.83 -18.77 2.60
C THR A 235 2.51 -18.01 2.43
N ARG A 236 1.86 -18.11 1.27
CA ARG A 236 0.49 -17.58 1.08
C ARG A 236 -0.51 -18.17 2.07
N ILE A 237 -0.57 -19.51 2.16
CA ILE A 237 -1.53 -20.20 3.04
C ILE A 237 -1.36 -19.69 4.46
N ASN A 238 -0.13 -19.63 4.96
CA ASN A 238 0.16 -19.19 6.31
C ASN A 238 -0.16 -17.70 6.51
N ALA A 239 0.17 -16.84 5.55
CA ALA A 239 -0.13 -15.41 5.62
C ALA A 239 -1.64 -15.13 5.68
N PHE A 240 -2.44 -15.75 4.80
CA PHE A 240 -3.90 -15.58 4.79
C PHE A 240 -4.57 -16.28 5.96
N TRP A 241 -4.12 -17.46 6.37
CA TRP A 241 -4.69 -18.11 7.55
C TRP A 241 -4.48 -17.28 8.81
N HIS A 242 -3.27 -16.76 9.03
CA HIS A 242 -2.99 -15.85 10.14
C HIS A 242 -3.89 -14.60 10.08
N PHE A 243 -4.08 -14.02 8.88
CA PHE A 243 -5.00 -12.89 8.70
C PHE A 243 -6.43 -13.21 9.13
N ILE A 244 -6.95 -14.36 8.69
CA ILE A 244 -8.31 -14.83 9.00
C ILE A 244 -8.48 -15.03 10.52
N GLN A 245 -7.47 -15.57 11.21
CA GLN A 245 -7.49 -15.74 12.65
C GLN A 245 -7.41 -14.40 13.40
N MET A 246 -6.47 -13.52 13.02
CA MET A 246 -6.29 -12.20 13.63
C MET A 246 -7.54 -11.33 13.49
N SER A 247 -8.29 -11.50 12.40
CA SER A 247 -9.55 -10.81 12.13
C SER A 247 -10.78 -11.42 12.80
N GLY A 248 -10.68 -12.64 13.33
CA GLY A 248 -11.85 -13.37 13.82
C GLY A 248 -12.81 -13.83 12.71
N LEU A 249 -12.40 -13.73 11.45
CA LEU A 249 -13.19 -14.17 10.29
C LEU A 249 -13.42 -15.69 10.30
N ASP A 250 -12.47 -16.44 10.86
CA ASP A 250 -12.61 -17.88 11.11
C ASP A 250 -13.91 -18.19 11.86
N ARG A 251 -14.16 -17.48 12.97
CA ARG A 251 -15.33 -17.66 13.81
C ARG A 251 -16.59 -17.07 13.19
N GLN A 252 -16.49 -15.88 12.60
CA GLN A 252 -17.63 -15.15 12.05
C GLN A 252 -18.20 -15.80 10.79
N LEU A 253 -17.35 -16.39 9.94
CA LEU A 253 -17.72 -16.97 8.66
C LEU A 253 -17.56 -18.49 8.60
N ASN A 254 -17.23 -19.13 9.73
CA ASN A 254 -16.93 -20.56 9.82
C ASN A 254 -15.88 -20.99 8.77
N ILE A 255 -14.75 -20.27 8.75
CA ILE A 255 -13.64 -20.52 7.83
C ILE A 255 -12.57 -21.33 8.58
N ASP A 256 -12.23 -22.49 8.05
CA ASP A 256 -11.09 -23.28 8.49
C ASP A 256 -9.88 -23.10 7.57
N ARG A 257 -8.76 -23.72 7.96
CA ARG A 257 -7.52 -23.67 7.19
C ARG A 257 -7.66 -24.38 5.84
N ASP A 258 -8.43 -25.46 5.76
CA ASP A 258 -8.59 -26.23 4.53
C ASP A 258 -9.32 -25.41 3.46
N ARG A 259 -10.30 -24.60 3.85
CA ARG A 259 -10.93 -23.62 2.95
C ARG A 259 -9.93 -22.61 2.40
N VAL A 260 -8.98 -22.14 3.21
CA VAL A 260 -7.90 -21.25 2.75
C VAL A 260 -6.99 -21.97 1.74
N VAL A 261 -6.63 -23.22 2.02
CA VAL A 261 -5.83 -24.05 1.10
C VAL A 261 -6.54 -24.21 -0.25
N GLN A 262 -7.80 -24.63 -0.23
CA GLN A 262 -8.63 -24.80 -1.44
C GLN A 262 -8.78 -23.49 -2.23
N SER A 263 -8.98 -22.37 -1.53
CA SER A 263 -9.11 -21.05 -2.15
C SER A 263 -7.84 -20.63 -2.89
N ILE A 264 -6.67 -20.89 -2.30
CA ILE A 264 -5.36 -20.58 -2.91
C ILE A 264 -5.10 -21.48 -4.12
N ASP A 265 -5.50 -22.75 -4.06
CA ASP A 265 -5.35 -23.67 -5.19
C ASP A 265 -6.28 -23.29 -6.35
N HIS A 266 -7.48 -22.80 -6.05
CA HIS A 266 -8.41 -22.28 -7.06
C HIS A 266 -7.88 -20.99 -7.73
N ASP A 267 -7.29 -20.07 -6.95
CA ASP A 267 -6.77 -18.79 -7.45
C ASP A 267 -5.53 -18.95 -8.36
N LEU A 268 -4.71 -19.98 -8.14
CA LEU A 268 -3.54 -20.28 -9.00
C LEU A 268 -3.90 -20.41 -10.48
N VAL A 269 -5.09 -20.94 -10.79
CA VAL A 269 -5.58 -21.07 -12.17
C VAL A 269 -5.86 -19.70 -12.80
N ALA A 270 -6.43 -18.76 -12.04
CA ALA A 270 -6.82 -17.43 -12.54
C ALA A 270 -5.63 -16.45 -12.66
N VAL A 271 -4.55 -16.67 -11.90
CA VAL A 271 -3.39 -15.76 -11.84
C VAL A 271 -2.33 -16.06 -12.89
N ALA A 272 -2.20 -17.33 -13.33
CA ALA A 272 -1.24 -17.76 -14.35
C ALA A 272 -1.38 -16.95 -15.66
N GLU A 273 -2.58 -16.48 -15.99
CA GLU A 273 -2.87 -15.75 -17.23
C GLU A 273 -2.50 -14.24 -17.16
N ASN A 274 -2.32 -13.66 -15.98
CA ASN A 274 -2.29 -12.19 -15.81
C ASN A 274 -0.98 -11.61 -15.26
N ASN A 275 -0.03 -12.45 -14.82
CA ASN A 275 1.24 -12.00 -14.22
C ASN A 275 2.45 -12.57 -14.98
N HIS A 276 2.74 -12.00 -16.16
CA HIS A 276 3.93 -12.34 -16.97
C HIS A 276 5.29 -11.89 -16.39
N VAL A 277 5.41 -11.68 -15.08
CA VAL A 277 6.75 -11.46 -14.52
C VAL A 277 7.29 -12.83 -14.14
N GLY A 278 7.98 -13.45 -15.11
CA GLY A 278 8.85 -14.60 -14.86
C GLY A 278 9.97 -14.18 -13.92
N PHE A 279 9.68 -14.13 -12.63
CA PHE A 279 10.68 -13.97 -11.60
C PHE A 279 11.46 -15.28 -11.53
N LYS A 280 12.66 -15.30 -12.11
CA LYS A 280 13.59 -16.42 -11.89
C LYS A 280 14.03 -16.46 -10.43
N SER A 281 14.28 -15.30 -9.80
CA SER A 281 14.47 -15.15 -8.36
C SER A 281 14.40 -13.67 -7.95
N LEU A 282 13.91 -13.36 -6.75
CA LEU A 282 14.02 -12.02 -6.14
C LEU A 282 15.49 -11.57 -6.05
N LEU A 283 16.40 -12.51 -5.80
CA LEU A 283 17.83 -12.24 -5.64
C LEU A 283 18.47 -11.73 -6.94
N GLU A 284 17.97 -12.17 -8.10
CA GLU A 284 18.45 -11.72 -9.41
C GLU A 284 17.86 -10.37 -9.85
N GLY A 285 17.06 -9.72 -8.99
CA GLY A 285 16.40 -8.45 -9.30
C GLY A 285 17.37 -7.36 -9.75
N TRP A 286 18.59 -7.33 -9.20
CA TRP A 286 19.65 -6.36 -9.56
C TRP A 286 19.94 -6.28 -11.06
N LYS A 287 19.81 -7.39 -11.79
CA LYS A 287 20.04 -7.45 -13.25
C LYS A 287 19.11 -6.54 -14.05
N ASN A 288 18.02 -6.07 -13.43
CA ASN A 288 17.01 -5.22 -14.07
C ASN A 288 17.12 -3.74 -13.69
N HIS A 289 18.07 -3.37 -12.82
CA HIS A 289 18.14 -2.06 -12.20
C HIS A 289 19.54 -1.45 -12.34
N LYS A 290 19.63 -0.12 -12.35
CA LYS A 290 20.92 0.58 -12.33
C LYS A 290 21.38 0.79 -10.89
N LEU A 291 22.70 0.88 -10.67
CA LEU A 291 23.28 1.18 -9.36
C LEU A 291 22.65 2.45 -8.75
N ALA A 292 22.54 3.52 -9.54
CA ALA A 292 21.94 4.78 -9.10
C ALA A 292 20.48 4.64 -8.63
N ASP A 293 19.72 3.70 -9.21
CA ASP A 293 18.33 3.44 -8.82
C ASP A 293 18.25 2.70 -7.48
N VAL A 294 19.16 1.73 -7.26
CA VAL A 294 19.30 0.99 -5.99
C VAL A 294 19.72 1.94 -4.87
N GLU A 295 20.72 2.79 -5.10
CA GLU A 295 21.16 3.80 -4.14
C GLU A 295 20.07 4.83 -3.84
N ALA A 296 19.32 5.27 -4.86
CA ALA A 296 18.20 6.18 -4.66
C ALA A 296 17.08 5.56 -3.82
N ALA A 297 16.79 4.27 -4.00
CA ALA A 297 15.82 3.55 -3.19
C ALA A 297 16.27 3.42 -1.73
N LEU A 298 17.52 3.01 -1.50
CA LEU A 298 18.11 2.96 -0.15
C LEU A 298 18.04 4.31 0.57
N ALA A 299 18.38 5.40 -0.13
CA ALA A 299 18.36 6.75 0.44
C ALA A 299 16.94 7.29 0.68
N SER A 300 15.98 6.96 -0.18
CA SER A 300 14.63 7.57 -0.13
C SER A 300 13.60 6.75 0.64
N ALA A 301 13.86 5.47 0.87
CA ALA A 301 12.90 4.52 1.44
C ALA A 301 13.52 3.58 2.49
N GLY A 302 14.71 3.90 3.00
CA GLY A 302 15.50 3.06 3.91
C GLY A 302 14.72 2.49 5.09
N ASP A 303 13.97 3.33 5.81
CA ASP A 303 13.15 2.91 6.96
C ASP A 303 12.19 1.75 6.61
N TRP A 304 11.42 1.89 5.52
CA TRP A 304 10.44 0.88 5.12
C TRP A 304 11.06 -0.30 4.39
N LEU A 305 12.20 -0.10 3.72
CA LEU A 305 13.00 -1.21 3.22
C LEU A 305 13.46 -2.09 4.38
N ASP A 306 13.89 -1.49 5.49
CA ASP A 306 14.30 -2.22 6.68
C ASP A 306 13.09 -2.92 7.32
N GLN A 307 12.03 -2.15 7.52
CA GLN A 307 10.81 -2.66 8.14
C GLN A 307 10.13 -3.79 7.35
N PHE A 308 10.29 -3.86 6.03
CA PHE A 308 9.77 -4.96 5.19
C PHE A 308 10.84 -6.02 4.83
N GLY A 309 12.03 -5.94 5.42
CA GLY A 309 13.10 -6.92 5.23
C GLY A 309 13.77 -6.86 3.86
N TYR A 310 13.69 -5.73 3.15
CA TYR A 310 14.34 -5.51 1.85
C TYR A 310 15.71 -4.83 1.97
N THR A 311 16.11 -4.25 3.10
CA THR A 311 17.38 -3.52 3.20
C THR A 311 18.59 -4.36 2.81
N ARG A 312 18.73 -5.58 3.36
CA ARG A 312 19.85 -6.46 2.99
C ARG A 312 19.83 -6.87 1.52
N LEU A 313 18.65 -7.12 0.96
CA LEU A 313 18.49 -7.39 -0.47
C LEU A 313 19.04 -6.23 -1.32
N TYR A 314 18.72 -4.99 -0.96
CA TYR A 314 19.20 -3.81 -1.70
C TYR A 314 20.70 -3.55 -1.46
N GLN A 315 21.22 -3.85 -0.27
CA GLN A 315 22.66 -3.79 0.00
C GLN A 315 23.41 -4.81 -0.89
N TYR A 316 22.91 -6.04 -0.96
CA TYR A 316 23.44 -7.08 -1.84
C TYR A 316 23.39 -6.65 -3.32
N TRP A 317 22.24 -6.13 -3.79
CA TRP A 317 22.12 -5.60 -5.16
C TRP A 317 23.12 -4.47 -5.43
N ARG A 318 23.35 -3.59 -4.45
CA ARG A 318 24.31 -2.50 -4.56
C ARG A 318 25.74 -3.03 -4.68
N THR A 319 26.11 -4.04 -3.89
CA THR A 319 27.41 -4.72 -3.99
C THR A 319 27.60 -5.31 -5.39
N CYS A 320 26.64 -6.12 -5.86
CA CYS A 320 26.70 -6.72 -7.20
C CYS A 320 26.78 -5.72 -8.36
N LEU A 321 26.21 -4.52 -8.20
CA LEU A 321 26.22 -3.49 -9.24
C LEU A 321 27.45 -2.57 -9.18
N ARG A 322 28.22 -2.61 -8.08
CA ARG A 322 29.49 -1.88 -7.93
C ARG A 322 30.66 -2.75 -8.37
N ASP A 323 30.61 -4.00 -7.93
CA ASP A 323 31.64 -5.00 -8.18
C ASP A 323 31.22 -5.75 -9.44
N ASP A 324 31.37 -5.11 -10.61
CA ASP A 324 31.14 -5.75 -11.93
C ASP A 324 31.95 -7.06 -12.05
N VAL A 325 33.02 -7.17 -11.24
CA VAL A 325 33.79 -8.36 -10.95
C VAL A 325 34.39 -8.20 -9.55
N ASP A 326 34.33 -9.21 -8.68
CA ASP A 326 35.02 -9.17 -7.38
C ASP A 326 36.55 -9.14 -7.55
N GLU A 327 37.29 -8.96 -6.46
CA GLU A 327 38.76 -8.95 -6.45
C GLU A 327 39.41 -10.25 -6.99
N HIS A 328 38.62 -11.30 -7.20
CA HIS A 328 39.01 -12.61 -7.73
C HIS A 328 38.53 -12.88 -9.16
N GLY A 329 37.96 -11.89 -9.85
CA GLY A 329 37.47 -12.10 -11.20
C GLY A 329 36.11 -12.83 -11.26
N GLN A 330 35.43 -13.01 -10.12
CA GLN A 330 34.11 -13.63 -10.03
C GLN A 330 33.03 -12.56 -10.04
N THR A 331 32.08 -12.70 -10.96
CA THR A 331 30.85 -11.89 -10.96
C THR A 331 29.92 -12.38 -9.84
N CYS A 332 28.92 -11.59 -9.42
CA CYS A 332 27.84 -12.08 -8.54
C CYS A 332 27.13 -13.36 -9.04
N SER A 333 27.38 -13.80 -10.28
CA SER A 333 26.94 -15.06 -10.86
C SER A 333 27.80 -16.30 -10.52
N ALA A 334 28.99 -16.15 -9.92
CA ALA A 334 30.00 -17.21 -9.81
C ALA A 334 30.24 -17.76 -8.39
N GLY A 335 29.35 -17.47 -7.43
CA GLY A 335 29.38 -18.10 -6.09
C GLY A 335 30.14 -17.34 -5.00
N GLY A 336 30.86 -16.26 -5.33
CA GLY A 336 31.60 -15.44 -4.37
C GLY A 336 30.76 -14.83 -3.23
N HIS A 337 29.45 -14.65 -3.46
CA HIS A 337 28.52 -14.08 -2.48
C HIS A 337 27.58 -15.10 -1.82
N GLN A 338 27.89 -16.41 -1.85
CA GLN A 338 26.95 -17.42 -1.36
C GLN A 338 26.55 -17.23 0.11
N LYS A 339 27.48 -16.84 0.99
CA LYS A 339 27.17 -16.53 2.40
C LYS A 339 26.27 -15.31 2.57
N GLU A 340 26.46 -14.29 1.73
CA GLU A 340 25.65 -13.08 1.75
C GLU A 340 24.24 -13.39 1.24
N LEU A 341 24.14 -14.24 0.21
CA LEU A 341 22.87 -14.74 -0.32
C LEU A 341 22.08 -15.53 0.73
N GLU A 342 22.73 -16.48 1.41
CA GLU A 342 22.14 -17.22 2.53
C GLU A 342 21.68 -16.28 3.66
N ALA A 343 22.46 -15.24 3.96
CA ALA A 343 22.09 -14.24 4.97
C ALA A 343 20.89 -13.38 4.54
N VAL A 344 20.78 -13.03 3.26
CA VAL A 344 19.60 -12.32 2.71
C VAL A 344 18.38 -13.23 2.77
N GLU A 345 18.50 -14.50 2.36
CA GLU A 345 17.40 -15.46 2.42
C GLU A 345 16.94 -15.71 3.87
N LEU A 346 17.88 -15.85 4.80
CA LEU A 346 17.57 -16.02 6.22
C LEU A 346 16.87 -14.80 6.80
N ASP A 347 17.27 -13.58 6.44
CA ASP A 347 16.59 -12.37 6.89
C ASP A 347 15.20 -12.23 6.27
N LEU A 348 15.07 -12.53 4.98
CA LEU A 348 13.77 -12.58 4.31
C LEU A 348 12.85 -13.62 4.97
N PHE A 349 13.41 -14.71 5.49
CA PHE A 349 12.69 -15.74 6.24
C PHE A 349 12.33 -15.29 7.66
N LYS A 350 13.27 -14.78 8.46
CA LYS A 350 13.04 -14.27 9.82
C LYS A 350 12.00 -13.15 9.85
N TRP A 351 12.03 -12.28 8.85
CA TRP A 351 11.01 -11.25 8.69
C TRP A 351 9.60 -11.86 8.61
N ARG A 352 9.44 -12.98 7.88
CA ARG A 352 8.16 -13.68 7.79
C ARG A 352 7.69 -14.11 9.16
N GLU A 353 8.54 -14.78 9.93
CA GLU A 353 8.18 -15.27 11.26
C GLU A 353 7.72 -14.13 12.19
N HIS A 354 8.42 -12.99 12.17
CA HIS A 354 8.08 -11.86 13.04
C HIS A 354 6.71 -11.24 12.72
N TYR A 355 6.40 -11.06 11.42
CA TYR A 355 5.17 -10.40 10.96
C TYR A 355 3.99 -11.34 10.75
N THR A 356 4.21 -12.66 10.68
CA THR A 356 3.12 -13.66 10.66
C THR A 356 2.77 -14.21 12.05
N ALA A 357 3.61 -13.99 13.07
CA ALA A 357 3.36 -14.54 14.41
C ALA A 357 2.87 -13.52 15.43
N THR A 358 3.06 -12.22 15.19
CA THR A 358 2.75 -11.18 16.18
C THR A 358 1.84 -10.12 15.55
N PRO A 359 0.66 -9.82 16.14
CA PRO A 359 -0.09 -8.61 15.80
C PRO A 359 0.84 -7.43 16.03
N THR A 360 1.31 -6.80 14.95
CA THR A 360 2.30 -5.75 15.08
C THR A 360 1.58 -4.52 15.65
N ARG A 361 1.76 -4.28 16.96
CA ARG A 361 1.70 -2.91 17.46
C ARG A 361 2.92 -2.23 16.87
N VAL A 362 2.71 -1.41 15.84
CA VAL A 362 3.77 -0.55 15.31
C VAL A 362 4.16 0.38 16.45
N HIS A 363 5.26 0.06 17.13
CA HIS A 363 5.80 0.91 18.18
C HIS A 363 6.31 2.21 17.54
N PRO A 364 5.95 3.38 18.11
CA PRO A 364 6.24 4.69 17.53
C PRO A 364 7.73 5.05 17.46
#